data_AF-A0A1S4C3E5-F1
#
_entry.id   AF-A0A1S4C3E5-F1
#
_cell.length_a   1.000
_cell.length_b   1.000
_cell.length_c   1.000
_cell.angle_alpha   90.00
_cell.angle_beta   90.00
_cell.angle_gamma   90.00
#
_symmetry.space_group_name_H-M   'P 1'
#
loop_
_entity.id
_entity.type
_entity.pdbx_description
1 polymer ?
#
loop_
_entity_poly.entity_id
_entity_poly.type
_entity_poly.pdbx_seq_one_letter_code
_entity_poly.pdbx_strand_id
1 'polypeptide(L)'
;MAEKISGSNLKSAAVTMNSHLEMNKPDRNVWLMKCPTLVSTFFQQHLHSSSTPLNIDNDGLSSFVSPAPVAKVVVAVDPLLSNDATQFTMELAGTSSGNMPTLYSMDMSTDFVPMSIFSESAQGRLSVEGKIYQKFNMKPHHENSENYGKLCRERIMHLML
;
A
#
# COMPACT_ATOMS: atom_id res chain seq x y z
N MET A 1 -31.23 -35.04 -55.76
CA MET A 1 -31.02 -36.38 -55.19
C MET A 1 -29.70 -36.34 -54.45
N ALA A 2 -29.72 -36.69 -53.14
CA ALA A 2 -28.58 -37.00 -52.26
C ALA A 2 -27.58 -35.85 -51.95
N GLU A 3 -27.06 -35.64 -50.74
CA GLU A 3 -27.33 -36.23 -49.42
C GLU A 3 -26.73 -35.30 -48.34
N LYS A 4 -27.29 -35.40 -47.14
CA LYS A 4 -27.00 -34.64 -45.93
C LYS A 4 -25.89 -35.37 -45.16
N ILE A 5 -24.77 -34.72 -44.85
CA ILE A 5 -23.81 -35.23 -43.87
C ILE A 5 -23.97 -34.48 -42.55
N SER A 6 -24.45 -35.22 -41.57
CA SER A 6 -24.58 -34.87 -40.17
C SER A 6 -23.21 -34.96 -39.48
N GLY A 7 -22.76 -33.87 -38.86
CA GLY A 7 -21.63 -33.85 -37.94
C GLY A 7 -22.08 -33.28 -36.60
N SER A 8 -22.16 -34.14 -35.58
CA SER A 8 -22.56 -33.82 -34.23
C SER A 8 -21.36 -33.44 -33.34
N ASN A 9 -21.65 -32.60 -32.34
CA ASN A 9 -20.94 -32.40 -31.08
C ASN A 9 -19.51 -31.84 -31.09
N LEU A 10 -19.38 -30.62 -30.59
CA LEU A 10 -18.85 -30.37 -29.23
C LEU A 10 -19.15 -28.90 -28.90
N LYS A 11 -20.18 -28.65 -28.08
CA LYS A 11 -20.30 -27.36 -27.40
C LYS A 11 -19.17 -27.32 -26.37
N SER A 12 -18.00 -26.82 -26.80
CA SER A 12 -17.02 -26.32 -25.85
C SER A 12 -17.75 -25.24 -25.05
N ALA A 13 -17.98 -25.53 -23.77
CA ALA A 13 -18.39 -24.52 -22.82
C ALA A 13 -17.24 -23.52 -22.78
N ALA A 14 -17.32 -22.49 -23.63
CA ALA A 14 -16.50 -21.31 -23.50
C ALA A 14 -16.83 -20.75 -22.12
N VAL A 15 -15.95 -20.98 -21.16
CA VAL A 15 -15.83 -20.10 -20.02
C VAL A 15 -15.51 -18.76 -20.66
N THR A 16 -16.52 -17.92 -20.81
CA THR A 16 -16.34 -16.52 -21.14
C THR A 16 -15.58 -15.92 -19.97
N MET A 17 -14.25 -15.98 -20.03
CA MET A 17 -13.40 -15.11 -19.26
C MET A 17 -13.75 -13.72 -19.75
N ASN A 18 -14.67 -13.05 -19.04
CA ASN A 18 -14.95 -11.65 -19.24
C ASN A 18 -13.67 -10.90 -18.89
N SER A 19 -12.75 -10.80 -19.84
CA SER A 19 -11.48 -10.06 -19.75
C SER A 19 -11.73 -8.55 -19.86
N HIS A 20 -12.76 -8.08 -19.16
CA HIS A 20 -13.15 -6.70 -19.13
C HIS A 20 -12.36 -5.99 -18.02
N LEU A 21 -11.47 -5.09 -18.43
CA LEU A 21 -10.75 -4.22 -17.52
C LEU A 21 -11.64 -3.01 -17.18
N GLU A 22 -12.01 -2.88 -15.91
CA GLU A 22 -12.78 -1.72 -15.46
C GLU A 22 -11.91 -0.47 -15.41
N MET A 23 -12.28 0.58 -16.15
CA MET A 23 -11.54 1.84 -16.24
C MET A 23 -12.22 2.98 -15.48
N ASN A 24 -12.64 2.74 -14.24
CA ASN A 24 -13.42 3.72 -13.47
C ASN A 24 -12.56 4.82 -12.84
N LYS A 25 -11.25 4.62 -12.66
CA LYS A 25 -10.33 5.57 -12.01
C LYS A 25 -8.99 5.79 -12.75
N PRO A 26 -8.97 5.92 -14.09
CA PRO A 26 -7.71 5.94 -14.85
C PRO A 26 -6.85 7.17 -14.57
N ASP A 27 -7.44 8.28 -14.13
CA ASP A 27 -6.74 9.56 -13.90
C ASP A 27 -6.56 9.89 -12.41
N ARG A 28 -6.85 8.93 -11.52
CA ARG A 28 -6.57 9.11 -10.10
C ARG A 28 -5.06 9.11 -9.86
N ASN A 29 -4.54 10.22 -9.33
CA ASN A 29 -3.14 10.31 -8.92
C ASN A 29 -2.91 9.53 -7.62
N VAL A 30 -1.90 8.65 -7.64
CA VAL A 30 -1.53 7.82 -6.50
C VAL A 30 -0.04 8.01 -6.20
N TRP A 31 0.34 7.96 -4.93
CA TRP A 31 1.73 7.96 -4.52
C TRP A 31 2.22 6.54 -4.29
N LEU A 32 3.40 6.23 -4.79
CA LEU A 32 4.12 5.00 -4.51
C LEU A 32 5.22 5.30 -3.51
N MET A 33 5.30 4.52 -2.43
CA MET A 33 6.35 4.68 -1.43
C MET A 33 7.11 3.38 -1.24
N LYS A 34 8.44 3.43 -1.37
CA LYS A 34 9.33 2.36 -0.91
C LYS A 34 9.49 2.47 0.59
N CYS A 35 9.03 1.45 1.31
CA CYS A 35 8.94 1.40 2.76
C CYS A 35 10.04 0.50 3.36
N PRO A 36 10.83 0.93 4.36
CA PRO A 36 11.66 0.03 5.17
C PRO A 36 10.83 -1.10 5.78
N THR A 37 11.39 -2.30 5.81
CA THR A 37 10.70 -3.52 6.28
C THR A 37 10.09 -3.37 7.66
N LEU A 38 10.78 -2.69 8.57
CA LEU A 38 10.29 -2.43 9.92
C LEU A 38 8.95 -1.65 9.93
N VAL A 39 8.80 -0.70 9.02
CA VAL A 39 7.59 0.11 8.91
C VAL A 39 6.46 -0.67 8.21
N SER A 40 6.77 -1.47 7.19
CA SER A 40 5.75 -2.34 6.58
C SER A 40 5.20 -3.36 7.57
N THR A 41 6.06 -3.95 8.43
CA THR A 41 5.61 -4.88 9.47
C THR A 41 4.75 -4.18 10.52
N PHE A 42 5.11 -2.95 10.89
CA PHE A 42 4.32 -2.14 11.81
C PHE A 42 2.91 -1.86 11.28
N PHE A 43 2.78 -1.45 10.01
CA PHE A 43 1.47 -1.24 9.39
C PHE A 43 0.64 -2.52 9.31
N GLN A 44 1.27 -3.65 9.00
CA GLN A 44 0.58 -4.94 8.97
C GLN A 44 0.05 -5.33 10.35
N GLN A 45 0.82 -5.14 11.41
CA GLN A 45 0.36 -5.44 12.78
C GLN A 45 -0.84 -4.57 13.19
N HIS A 46 -0.79 -3.27 12.91
CA HIS A 46 -1.89 -2.36 13.24
C HIS A 46 -3.19 -2.67 12.49
N LEU A 47 -3.10 -3.11 11.23
CA LEU A 47 -4.28 -3.56 10.47
C LEU A 47 -4.98 -4.72 11.19
N HIS A 48 -4.22 -5.68 11.72
CA HIS A 48 -4.77 -6.86 12.40
C HIS A 48 -5.26 -6.55 13.83
N SER A 49 -4.68 -5.56 14.51
CA SER A 49 -5.13 -5.14 15.86
C SER A 49 -6.41 -4.30 15.83
N SER A 50 -6.70 -3.63 14.71
CA SER A 50 -7.90 -2.79 14.55
C SER A 50 -9.18 -3.56 14.22
N SER A 51 -9.07 -4.85 13.85
CA SER A 51 -10.20 -5.74 13.62
C SER A 51 -10.55 -6.53 14.89
N THR A 52 -10.97 -5.86 15.95
CA THR A 52 -11.66 -6.52 17.07
C THR A 52 -13.18 -6.40 16.86
N PRO A 53 -13.92 -7.51 16.68
CA PRO A 53 -15.38 -7.43 16.74
C PRO A 53 -15.77 -7.05 18.17
N LEU A 54 -16.34 -5.86 18.35
CA LEU A 54 -16.98 -5.51 19.61
C LEU A 54 -18.20 -6.41 19.80
N ASN A 55 -18.35 -6.91 21.03
CA ASN A 55 -19.49 -7.72 21.45
C ASN A 55 -20.81 -7.03 21.07
N ILE A 56 -21.76 -7.85 20.63
CA ILE A 56 -23.12 -7.48 20.30
C ILE A 56 -23.80 -7.01 21.59
N ASP A 57 -23.88 -5.69 21.81
CA ASP A 57 -24.95 -5.13 22.64
C ASP A 57 -26.22 -5.08 21.80
N ASN A 58 -27.33 -5.54 22.38
CA ASN A 58 -28.61 -5.88 21.77
C ASN A 58 -29.42 -4.66 21.25
N ASP A 59 -28.79 -3.73 20.55
CA ASP A 59 -29.45 -2.57 19.95
C ASP A 59 -28.84 -2.20 18.59
N GLY A 60 -29.02 -3.09 17.60
CA GLY A 60 -29.18 -2.80 16.16
C GLY A 60 -28.14 -1.97 15.37
N LEU A 61 -27.13 -1.36 15.99
CA LEU A 61 -26.21 -0.43 15.33
C LEU A 61 -24.78 -0.97 15.39
N SER A 62 -24.37 -1.68 14.33
CA SER A 62 -22.97 -2.06 14.11
C SER A 62 -22.13 -0.80 13.89
N SER A 63 -21.59 -0.24 14.98
CA SER A 63 -20.65 0.87 14.88
C SER A 63 -19.31 0.32 14.38
N PHE A 64 -19.04 0.51 13.09
CA PHE A 64 -17.73 0.25 12.52
C PHE A 64 -16.74 1.25 13.13
N VAL A 65 -15.98 0.82 14.13
CA VAL A 65 -14.85 1.63 14.63
C VAL A 65 -13.80 1.63 13.52
N SER A 66 -13.59 2.77 12.89
CA SER A 66 -12.53 2.94 11.89
C SER A 66 -11.17 2.68 12.56
N PRO A 67 -10.23 1.97 11.91
CA PRO A 67 -8.88 1.79 12.43
C PRO A 67 -8.28 3.15 12.80
N ALA A 68 -7.67 3.24 13.99
CA ALA A 68 -6.95 4.44 14.37
C ALA A 68 -5.86 4.76 13.32
N PRO A 69 -5.60 6.04 13.01
CA PRO A 69 -4.54 6.41 12.09
C PRO A 69 -3.21 5.79 12.51
N VAL A 70 -2.49 5.18 11.56
CA VAL A 70 -1.21 4.48 11.82
C VAL A 70 0.02 5.34 11.51
N ALA A 71 -0.17 6.44 10.78
CA ALA A 71 0.88 7.39 10.45
C ALA A 71 0.30 8.74 10.04
N LYS A 72 1.14 9.76 10.07
CA LYS A 72 0.90 11.12 9.60
C LYS A 72 1.99 11.50 8.61
N VAL A 73 1.60 12.00 7.45
CA VAL A 73 2.54 12.62 6.50
C VAL A 73 2.51 14.12 6.71
N VAL A 74 3.68 14.73 6.88
CA VAL A 74 3.87 16.17 6.99
C VAL A 74 4.55 16.68 5.74
N VAL A 75 3.98 17.72 5.15
CA VAL A 75 4.53 18.41 3.98
C VAL A 75 4.92 19.82 4.43
N ALA A 76 6.21 20.12 4.39
CA ALA A 76 6.73 21.45 4.68
C ALA A 76 7.07 22.15 3.37
N VAL A 77 6.43 23.29 3.14
CA VAL A 77 6.65 24.15 1.97
C VAL A 77 7.22 25.47 2.47
N ASP A 78 8.43 25.80 2.01
CA ASP A 78 8.98 27.15 2.17
C ASP A 78 8.68 27.95 0.90
N PRO A 79 7.79 28.95 0.94
CA PRO A 79 7.41 29.72 -0.24
C PRO A 79 8.55 30.60 -0.78
N LEU A 80 9.61 30.81 -0.01
CA LEU A 80 10.79 31.56 -0.44
C LEU A 80 11.76 30.70 -1.25
N LEU A 81 11.60 29.38 -1.20
CA LEU A 81 12.41 28.41 -1.92
C LEU A 81 11.63 27.83 -3.11
N SER A 82 12.34 27.26 -4.10
CA SER A 82 11.68 26.59 -5.22
C SER A 82 10.83 25.41 -4.73
N ASN A 83 9.88 24.96 -5.55
CA ASN A 83 9.02 23.81 -5.22
C ASN A 83 9.83 22.53 -4.94
N ASP A 84 11.05 22.43 -5.48
CA ASP A 84 12.02 21.35 -5.21
C ASP A 84 12.53 21.31 -3.76
N ALA A 85 12.31 22.38 -2.99
CA ALA A 85 12.61 22.46 -1.56
C ALA A 85 11.48 21.93 -0.67
N THR A 86 10.36 21.46 -1.25
CA THR A 86 9.27 20.84 -0.48
C THR A 86 9.78 19.60 0.23
N GLN A 87 9.65 19.56 1.55
CA GLN A 87 10.09 18.43 2.36
C GLN A 87 8.88 17.57 2.77
N PHE A 88 9.04 16.27 2.60
CA PHE A 88 8.04 15.29 3.02
C PHE A 88 8.63 14.44 4.16
N THR A 89 7.90 14.35 5.27
CA THR A 89 8.24 13.47 6.39
C THR A 89 7.03 12.63 6.78
N MET A 90 7.27 11.46 7.35
CA MET A 90 6.26 10.56 7.87
C MET A 90 6.54 10.28 9.34
N GLU A 91 5.53 10.48 10.16
CA GLU A 91 5.51 10.16 11.59
C GLU A 91 4.59 8.97 11.84
N LEU A 92 5.10 7.90 12.45
CA LEU A 92 4.31 6.70 12.78
C LEU A 92 3.51 6.92 14.08
N ALA A 93 2.24 6.53 14.08
CA ALA A 93 1.33 6.69 15.21
C ALA A 93 1.36 5.46 16.12
N GLY A 94 1.88 5.62 17.33
CA GLY A 94 1.95 4.55 18.33
C GLY A 94 3.18 4.69 19.20
N THR A 95 3.06 4.46 20.51
CA THR A 95 4.21 4.43 21.43
C THR A 95 5.03 3.18 21.12
N SER A 96 6.03 3.30 20.25
CA SER A 96 6.96 2.21 20.02
C SER A 96 7.69 1.91 21.32
N SER A 97 7.40 0.75 21.92
CA SER A 97 8.23 0.16 22.96
C SER A 97 9.65 -0.04 22.41
N GLY A 98 10.55 0.90 22.70
CA GLY A 98 11.99 0.81 22.44
C GLY A 98 12.43 0.98 20.97
N ASN A 99 13.37 1.90 20.75
CA ASN A 99 14.30 2.01 19.60
C ASN A 99 13.75 2.08 18.15
N MET A 100 12.44 1.98 17.90
CA MET A 100 11.92 2.17 16.54
C MET A 100 11.93 3.66 16.16
N PRO A 101 12.49 4.03 14.99
CA PRO A 101 12.34 5.39 14.53
C PRO A 101 10.87 5.74 14.31
N THR A 102 10.42 6.82 14.91
CA THR A 102 9.06 7.34 14.76
C THR A 102 8.93 8.28 13.57
N LEU A 103 10.04 8.93 13.17
CA LEU A 103 10.09 9.91 12.10
C LEU A 103 10.98 9.43 10.94
N TYR A 104 10.44 9.54 9.72
CA TYR A 104 11.11 9.18 8.48
C TYR A 104 11.05 10.34 7.49
N SER A 105 12.14 10.56 6.75
CA SER A 105 12.11 11.39 5.54
C SER A 105 11.52 10.60 4.38
N MET A 106 10.76 11.28 3.52
CA MET A 106 10.24 10.73 2.27
C MET A 106 10.92 11.44 1.10
N ASP A 107 12.00 10.85 0.59
CA ASP A 107 12.75 11.45 -0.50
C ASP A 107 12.05 11.18 -1.83
N MET A 108 11.89 12.21 -2.65
CA MET A 108 11.29 12.09 -3.96
C MET A 108 12.24 11.38 -4.94
N SER A 109 11.79 10.29 -5.54
CA SER A 109 12.53 9.63 -6.64
C SER A 109 12.44 10.48 -7.91
N THR A 110 13.60 10.79 -8.49
CA THR A 110 13.70 11.48 -9.80
C THR A 110 13.71 10.50 -10.98
N ASP A 111 13.96 9.21 -10.70
CA ASP A 111 13.92 8.10 -11.65
C ASP A 111 12.50 7.54 -11.79
N PHE A 112 11.58 8.35 -12.31
CA PHE A 112 10.17 7.98 -12.43
C PHE A 112 9.76 7.64 -13.87
N VAL A 113 9.25 6.42 -14.07
CA VAL A 113 8.54 6.00 -15.28
C VAL A 113 7.05 5.95 -14.95
N PRO A 114 6.17 6.64 -15.71
CA PRO A 114 4.73 6.60 -15.51
C PRO A 114 4.20 5.15 -15.50
N MET A 115 3.43 4.81 -14.48
CA MET A 115 2.89 3.46 -14.27
C MET A 115 1.42 3.54 -13.82
N SER A 116 0.59 2.65 -14.34
CA SER A 116 -0.80 2.48 -13.89
C SER A 116 -0.88 1.41 -12.80
N ILE A 117 -1.80 1.60 -11.86
CA ILE A 117 -2.09 0.67 -10.78
C ILE A 117 -3.33 -0.14 -11.16
N PHE A 118 -3.23 -1.46 -10.98
CA PHE A 118 -4.32 -2.39 -11.21
C PHE A 118 -4.66 -3.12 -9.92
N SER A 119 -5.94 -3.42 -9.72
CA SER A 119 -6.40 -4.30 -8.65
C SER A 119 -7.10 -5.52 -9.25
N GLU A 120 -7.01 -6.64 -8.54
CA GLU A 120 -7.74 -7.86 -8.86
C GLU A 120 -8.60 -8.23 -7.65
N SER A 121 -9.91 -8.42 -7.88
CA SER A 121 -10.81 -8.90 -6.82
C SER A 121 -10.67 -10.41 -6.61
N ALA A 122 -11.16 -10.92 -5.48
CA ALA A 122 -11.19 -12.37 -5.20
C ALA A 122 -12.00 -13.18 -6.24
N GLN A 123 -12.84 -12.52 -7.05
CA GLN A 123 -13.60 -13.12 -8.14
C GLN A 123 -12.89 -12.99 -9.51
N GLY A 124 -11.64 -12.53 -9.53
CA GLY A 124 -10.83 -12.37 -10.74
C GLY A 124 -11.19 -11.16 -11.60
N ARG A 125 -11.88 -10.16 -11.04
CA ARG A 125 -12.19 -8.92 -11.77
C ARG A 125 -11.01 -7.96 -11.72
N LEU A 126 -10.59 -7.44 -12.88
CA LEU A 126 -9.50 -6.48 -13.01
C LEU A 126 -10.02 -5.05 -13.11
N SER A 127 -9.41 -4.14 -12.37
CA SER A 127 -9.75 -2.71 -12.34
C SER A 127 -8.49 -1.83 -12.42
N VAL A 128 -8.58 -0.70 -13.12
CA VAL A 128 -7.57 0.37 -13.09
C VAL A 128 -7.87 1.30 -11.91
N GLU A 129 -6.94 1.39 -10.97
CA GLU A 129 -7.10 2.17 -9.73
C GLU A 129 -6.46 3.56 -9.77
N GLY A 130 -5.61 3.83 -10.76
CA GLY A 130 -4.97 5.14 -10.92
C GLY A 130 -3.63 5.09 -11.65
N LYS A 131 -2.97 6.24 -11.67
CA LYS A 131 -1.60 6.43 -12.18
C LYS A 131 -0.71 6.85 -11.03
N ILE A 132 0.48 6.29 -10.98
CA ILE A 132 1.51 6.74 -10.05
C ILE A 132 1.93 8.14 -10.51
N TYR A 133 1.79 9.12 -9.60
CA TYR A 133 2.17 10.50 -9.83
C TYR A 133 3.51 10.81 -9.17
N GLN A 134 3.71 10.29 -7.95
CA GLN A 134 4.94 10.49 -7.21
C GLN A 134 5.47 9.18 -6.65
N LYS A 135 6.78 8.99 -6.74
CA LYS A 135 7.50 7.89 -6.10
C LYS A 135 8.37 8.45 -4.97
N PHE A 136 8.25 7.88 -3.79
CA PHE A 136 9.00 8.24 -2.60
C PHE A 136 9.87 7.08 -2.13
N ASN A 137 11.04 7.38 -1.60
CA ASN A 137 11.89 6.44 -0.87
C ASN A 137 11.95 6.86 0.60
N MET A 138 11.36 6.05 1.47
CA MET A 138 11.32 6.36 2.89
C MET A 138 12.62 5.94 3.57
N LYS A 139 13.19 6.85 4.37
CA LYS A 139 14.44 6.65 5.10
C LYS A 139 14.31 7.14 6.54
N PRO A 140 14.96 6.50 7.52
CA PRO A 140 15.00 7.03 8.88
C PRO A 140 15.46 8.49 8.88
N HIS A 141 14.75 9.37 9.59
CA HIS A 141 15.16 10.76 9.69
C HIS A 141 16.49 10.88 10.46
N HIS A 142 17.35 11.83 10.09
CA HIS A 142 18.76 11.89 10.52
C HIS A 142 18.95 11.85 12.05
N GLU A 143 18.03 12.47 12.79
CA GLU A 143 18.00 12.52 14.25
C GLU A 143 17.76 11.15 14.93
N ASN A 144 17.37 10.11 14.17
CA ASN A 144 17.07 8.77 14.69
C ASN A 144 17.95 7.67 14.06
N SER A 145 19.02 8.08 13.37
CA SER A 145 19.94 7.18 12.66
C SER A 145 20.70 6.23 13.60
N GLU A 146 21.00 6.65 14.83
CA GLU A 146 21.71 5.82 15.81
C GLU A 146 20.87 4.64 16.31
N ASN A 147 19.57 4.85 16.54
CA ASN A 147 18.64 3.80 16.98
C ASN A 147 18.35 2.79 15.85
N TYR A 148 18.16 3.27 14.62
CA TYR A 148 18.02 2.40 13.46
C TYR A 148 19.30 1.58 13.22
N GLY A 149 20.47 2.19 13.37
CA GLY A 149 21.76 1.52 13.25
C GLY A 149 21.95 0.39 14.28
N LYS A 150 21.49 0.57 15.53
CA LYS A 150 21.48 -0.47 16.57
C LYS A 150 20.62 -1.67 16.16
N LEU A 151 19.37 -1.42 15.72
CA LEU A 151 18.46 -2.47 15.25
C LEU A 151 19.01 -3.26 14.04
N CYS A 152 19.68 -2.57 13.11
CA CYS A 152 20.33 -3.24 11.97
C CYS A 152 21.47 -4.16 12.41
N ARG A 153 22.30 -3.73 13.38
CA ARG A 153 23.39 -4.55 13.92
C ARG A 153 22.87 -5.76 14.70
N GLU A 154 21.85 -5.57 15.54
CA GLU A 154 21.23 -6.67 16.32
C GLU A 154 20.66 -7.77 15.41
N ARG A 155 20.01 -7.38 14.30
CA ARG A 155 19.47 -8.33 13.31
C ARG A 155 20.56 -9.10 12.57
N ILE A 156 21.64 -8.42 12.16
CA ILE A 156 22.78 -9.09 11.51
C ILE A 156 23.47 -10.06 12.48
N MET A 157 23.56 -9.70 13.77
CA MET A 157 24.12 -10.58 14.79
C MET A 157 23.27 -11.84 15.01
N HIS A 158 21.94 -11.73 14.95
CA HIS A 158 21.03 -12.88 15.09
C HIS A 158 21.00 -13.81 13.87
N LEU A 159 21.42 -13.34 12.69
CA LEU A 159 21.53 -14.15 11.47
C LEU A 159 22.88 -14.87 11.33
N MET A 160 23.85 -14.58 12.21
CA MET A 160 25.20 -15.18 12.21
C MET A 160 25.41 -16.22 13.31
N LEU A 161 24.37 -16.60 14.05
CA LEU A 161 24.33 -17.73 15.00
C LEU A 161 23.41 -18.82 14.46
#